data_AF-A0A7J0D3V5-F1
#
_entry.id   AF-A0A7J0D3V5-F1
#
_cell.length_a   1.000
_cell.length_b   1.000
_cell.length_c   1.000
_cell.angle_alpha   90.00
_cell.angle_beta   90.00
_cell.angle_gamma   90.00
#
_symmetry.space_group_name_H-M   'P 1'
#
loop_
_entity.id
_entity.type
_entity.pdbx_description
1 polymer ?
#
loop_
_entity_poly.entity_id
_entity_poly.type
_entity_poly.pdbx_seq_one_letter_code
_entity_poly.pdbx_strand_id
1 'polypeptide(L)'
;MPRERDAQLTVGVPQPLPDEVALDGVEEFLTTICTTTVAWPHEPAGVDYHATEGRSWRNWLSDDGARLDRLPEPGAGPTADEEPDAADASARGTANELVLGFYGRIPFGSLKLDGNGRIFDQLVAWDPEQ
;
A
#
# COMPACT_ATOMS: atom_id res chain seq x y z
N MET A 1 19.72 8.98 42.65
CA MET A 1 19.18 10.27 42.17
C MET A 1 19.79 10.55 40.79
N PRO A 2 19.02 11.04 39.82
CA PRO A 2 18.77 10.36 38.55
C PRO A 2 19.79 10.65 37.44
N ARG A 3 19.88 9.69 36.50
CA ARG A 3 20.61 9.79 35.23
C ARG A 3 19.74 10.59 34.25
N GLU A 4 20.21 11.76 33.87
CA GLU A 4 19.76 12.43 32.66
C GLU A 4 20.94 12.46 31.70
N ARG A 5 20.94 11.56 30.74
CA ARG A 5 21.84 11.63 29.59
C ARG A 5 20.96 11.74 28.35
N ASP A 6 20.52 12.97 28.15
CA ASP A 6 19.77 13.42 26.98
C ASP A 6 20.60 13.33 25.69
N ALA A 7 19.87 13.21 24.58
CA ALA A 7 20.29 13.21 23.19
C ALA A 7 21.20 12.05 22.73
N GLN A 8 20.56 10.93 22.35
CA GLN A 8 21.10 10.07 21.30
C GLN A 8 21.25 10.89 20.01
N LEU A 9 22.49 11.28 19.72
CA LEU A 9 22.91 11.55 18.35
C LEU A 9 22.80 10.23 17.57
N THR A 10 21.83 10.13 16.67
CA THR A 10 21.88 9.12 15.61
C THR A 10 21.88 9.86 14.28
N VAL A 11 23.06 10.33 13.88
CA VAL A 11 23.39 10.46 12.45
C VAL A 11 23.95 9.10 12.02
N GLY A 12 23.08 8.08 12.07
CA GLY A 12 23.33 6.80 11.44
C GLY A 12 22.88 6.90 10.00
N VAL A 13 23.65 6.31 9.07
CA VAL A 13 23.15 6.03 7.72
C VAL A 13 21.78 5.36 7.89
N PRO A 14 20.70 5.84 7.23
CA PRO A 14 19.39 5.20 7.33
C PRO A 14 19.57 3.73 6.96
N GLN A 15 19.51 2.85 7.96
CA GLN A 15 19.51 1.42 7.73
C GLN A 15 18.13 1.07 7.21
N PRO A 16 18.01 0.32 6.11
CA PRO A 16 16.70 -0.12 5.64
C PRO A 16 16.00 -0.87 6.77
N LEU A 17 14.71 -0.57 6.95
CA LEU A 17 13.86 -1.28 7.90
C LEU A 17 13.92 -2.78 7.61
N PRO A 18 13.86 -3.66 8.63
CA PRO A 18 13.70 -5.08 8.40
C PRO A 18 12.46 -5.35 7.55
N ASP A 19 12.55 -6.30 6.62
CA ASP A 19 11.49 -6.59 5.62
C ASP A 19 10.13 -6.83 6.29
N GLU A 20 10.09 -7.60 7.37
CA GLU A 20 8.84 -7.85 8.12
C GLU A 20 8.23 -6.57 8.70
N VAL A 21 9.05 -5.66 9.20
CA VAL A 21 8.60 -4.37 9.76
C VAL A 21 8.10 -3.45 8.64
N ALA A 22 8.75 -3.47 7.48
CA ALA A 22 8.30 -2.70 6.32
C ALA A 22 6.96 -3.24 5.78
N LEU A 23 6.81 -4.56 5.71
CA LEU A 23 5.58 -5.24 5.29
C LEU A 23 4.42 -4.97 6.25
N ASP A 24 4.65 -5.04 7.56
CA ASP A 24 3.64 -4.69 8.56
C ASP A 24 3.28 -3.20 8.46
N GLY A 25 4.26 -2.33 8.17
CA GLY A 25 4.01 -0.90 7.93
C GLY A 25 3.15 -0.62 6.69
N VAL A 26 3.31 -1.40 5.61
CA VAL A 26 2.41 -1.33 4.43
C VAL A 26 0.99 -1.70 4.81
N GLU A 27 0.81 -2.81 5.53
CA GLU A 27 -0.53 -3.27 5.92
C GLU A 27 -1.22 -2.31 6.88
N GLU A 28 -0.51 -1.80 7.87
CA GLU A 28 -1.03 -0.77 8.80
C GLU A 28 -1.45 0.48 8.02
N PHE A 29 -0.62 0.98 7.11
CA PHE A 29 -0.96 2.15 6.31
C PHE A 29 -2.23 1.91 5.48
N LEU A 30 -2.28 0.80 4.75
CA LEU A 30 -3.41 0.49 3.88
C LEU A 30 -4.70 0.31 4.69
N THR A 31 -4.63 -0.32 5.86
CA THR A 31 -5.79 -0.53 6.74
C THR A 31 -6.25 0.79 7.36
N THR A 32 -5.33 1.63 7.82
CA THR A 32 -5.65 2.84 8.58
C THR A 32 -6.02 4.02 7.68
N ILE A 33 -5.36 4.16 6.52
CA ILE A 33 -5.50 5.34 5.65
C ILE A 33 -6.27 5.02 4.37
N CYS A 34 -6.05 3.84 3.80
CA CYS A 34 -6.69 3.46 2.53
C CYS A 34 -8.00 2.68 2.72
N THR A 35 -8.54 2.62 3.94
CA THR A 35 -9.93 2.21 4.18
C THR A 35 -10.76 3.41 4.61
N THR A 36 -11.85 3.63 3.92
CA THR A 36 -12.74 4.77 4.18
C THR A 36 -14.13 4.44 3.68
N THR A 37 -15.15 5.04 4.29
CA THR A 37 -16.55 4.97 3.81
C THR A 37 -16.91 6.16 2.92
N VAL A 38 -15.96 7.06 2.65
CA VAL A 38 -16.17 8.15 1.70
C VAL A 38 -16.28 7.54 0.32
N ALA A 39 -17.27 7.97 -0.46
CA ALA A 39 -17.49 7.40 -1.79
C ALA A 39 -16.31 7.71 -2.73
N TRP A 40 -15.88 6.69 -3.47
CA TRP A 40 -14.99 6.88 -4.61
C TRP A 40 -15.74 7.62 -5.73
N PRO A 41 -15.26 8.80 -6.21
CA PRO A 41 -15.99 9.62 -7.17
C PRO A 41 -15.83 9.16 -8.63
N HIS A 42 -15.12 8.05 -8.88
CA HIS A 42 -14.88 7.51 -10.21
C HIS A 42 -15.49 6.11 -10.36
N GLU A 43 -15.27 5.47 -11.51
CA GLU A 43 -15.74 4.10 -11.73
C GLU A 43 -15.13 3.14 -10.69
N PRO A 44 -15.90 2.17 -10.18
CA PRO A 44 -15.38 1.16 -9.25
C PRO A 44 -14.15 0.46 -9.82
N ALA A 45 -13.15 0.22 -8.97
CA ALA A 45 -11.88 -0.33 -9.40
C ALA A 45 -11.18 -1.17 -8.32
N GLY A 46 -10.46 -2.21 -8.73
CA GLY A 46 -9.53 -2.97 -7.90
C GLY A 46 -8.08 -2.56 -8.16
N VAL A 47 -7.35 -2.24 -7.10
CA VAL A 47 -5.93 -1.86 -7.17
C VAL A 47 -5.07 -2.81 -6.34
N ASP A 48 -4.12 -3.47 -6.99
CA ASP A 48 -3.20 -4.40 -6.33
C ASP A 48 -1.86 -3.75 -5.98
N TYR A 49 -1.40 -3.97 -4.76
CA TYR A 49 -0.08 -3.59 -4.28
C TYR A 49 0.74 -4.84 -4.01
N HIS A 50 1.89 -4.96 -4.68
CA HIS A 50 2.78 -6.11 -4.56
C HIS A 50 4.13 -5.69 -3.98
N ALA A 51 4.42 -6.14 -2.76
CA ALA A 51 5.75 -6.03 -2.19
C ALA A 51 6.65 -7.15 -2.74
N THR A 52 7.87 -6.79 -3.15
CA THR A 52 8.87 -7.77 -3.62
C THR A 52 9.30 -8.78 -2.54
N GLU A 53 9.09 -8.41 -1.28
CA GLU A 53 9.37 -9.19 -0.07
C GLU A 53 8.32 -10.29 0.17
N GLY A 54 7.24 -10.34 -0.63
CA GLY A 54 6.38 -11.52 -0.76
C GLY A 54 4.89 -11.32 -0.46
N ARG A 55 4.49 -10.20 0.15
CA ARG A 55 3.07 -9.93 0.44
C ARG A 55 2.40 -9.10 -0.66
N SER A 56 1.11 -9.30 -0.82
CA SER A 56 0.28 -8.56 -1.76
C SER A 56 -1.05 -8.20 -1.13
N TRP A 57 -1.59 -7.04 -1.51
CA TRP A 57 -2.85 -6.51 -1.01
C TRP A 57 -3.67 -5.98 -2.16
N ARG A 58 -4.99 -6.03 -2.03
CA ARG A 58 -5.94 -5.42 -2.95
C ARG A 58 -6.74 -4.36 -2.23
N ASN A 59 -6.81 -3.16 -2.80
CA ASN A 59 -7.76 -2.14 -2.39
C ASN A 59 -8.91 -2.05 -3.42
N TRP A 60 -10.13 -2.27 -2.95
CA TRP A 60 -11.35 -2.11 -3.73
C TRP A 60 -11.92 -0.72 -3.51
N LEU A 61 -12.19 -0.01 -4.61
CA LEU A 61 -12.75 1.33 -4.63
C LEU A 61 -14.16 1.28 -5.20
N SER A 62 -15.14 1.81 -4.48
CA SER A 62 -16.54 1.85 -4.90
C SER A 62 -17.27 3.05 -4.29
N ASP A 63 -18.55 3.18 -4.58
CA ASP A 63 -19.43 4.17 -3.97
C ASP A 63 -19.63 3.98 -2.46
N ASP A 64 -19.34 2.79 -1.92
CA ASP A 64 -19.28 2.50 -0.48
C ASP A 64 -17.94 2.93 0.15
N GLY A 65 -16.94 3.22 -0.70
CA GLY A 65 -15.63 3.73 -0.33
C GLY A 65 -14.50 2.77 -0.66
N ALA A 66 -13.52 2.67 0.22
CA ALA A 66 -12.33 1.86 0.02
C ALA A 66 -12.23 0.72 1.03
N ARG A 67 -11.99 -0.50 0.53
CA ARG A 67 -11.84 -1.71 1.33
C ARG A 67 -10.57 -2.45 0.95
N LEU A 68 -9.77 -2.79 1.95
CA LEU A 68 -8.57 -3.61 1.79
C LEU A 68 -8.88 -5.10 1.99
N ASP A 69 -8.40 -5.94 1.08
CA ASP A 69 -8.30 -7.39 1.26
C ASP A 69 -6.84 -7.84 1.05
N ARG A 70 -6.40 -8.86 1.81
CA ARG A 70 -5.06 -9.44 1.65
C ARG A 70 -5.11 -10.49 0.54
N LEU A 71 -4.19 -10.41 -0.42
CA LEU A 71 -4.08 -11.40 -1.48
C LEU A 71 -3.25 -12.60 -0.98
N PRO A 72 -3.60 -13.84 -1.41
CA PRO A 72 -2.81 -15.02 -1.09
C PRO A 72 -1.38 -14.87 -1.62
N GLU A 73 -0.42 -15.45 -0.90
CA GLU A 73 0.99 -15.40 -1.30
C GLU A 73 1.19 -16.09 -2.66
N PRO A 74 2.07 -15.55 -3.53
CA PRO A 74 2.37 -16.17 -4.81
C PRO A 74 2.92 -17.59 -4.61
N GLY A 75 2.12 -18.60 -4.99
CA GLY A 75 2.45 -20.02 -4.79
C GLY A 75 1.51 -20.76 -3.85
N ALA A 76 0.72 -20.05 -3.05
CA ALA A 76 -0.52 -20.59 -2.52
C ALA A 76 -1.47 -20.74 -3.72
N GLY A 77 -1.56 -21.96 -4.26
CA GLY A 77 -2.42 -22.24 -5.42
C GLY A 77 -3.85 -21.74 -5.18
N PRO A 78 -4.57 -21.33 -6.24
CA PRO A 78 -5.94 -20.88 -6.08
C PRO A 78 -6.74 -21.96 -5.34
N THR A 79 -7.42 -21.56 -4.27
CA THR A 79 -8.53 -22.36 -3.76
C THR A 79 -9.53 -22.44 -4.92
N ALA A 80 -10.07 -23.63 -5.20
CA ALA A 80 -10.84 -23.92 -6.41
C ALA A 80 -12.12 -23.07 -6.60
N ASP A 81 -12.40 -22.14 -5.68
CA ASP A 81 -13.58 -21.27 -5.64
C ASP A 81 -13.27 -19.77 -5.83
N GLU A 82 -12.00 -19.34 -5.88
CA GLU A 82 -11.65 -17.91 -5.99
C GLU A 82 -10.48 -17.72 -6.96
N GLU A 83 -10.78 -17.56 -8.26
CA GLU A 83 -9.89 -16.71 -9.07
C GLU A 83 -10.14 -15.28 -8.57
N PRO A 84 -9.17 -14.61 -7.93
CA PRO A 84 -9.35 -13.21 -7.57
C PRO A 84 -9.61 -12.45 -8.87
N ASP A 85 -10.65 -11.62 -8.89
CA ASP A 85 -10.99 -10.81 -10.06
C ASP A 85 -9.73 -10.11 -10.58
N ALA A 86 -9.56 -9.91 -11.88
CA ALA A 86 -8.35 -9.21 -12.34
C ALA A 86 -8.36 -7.78 -11.80
N ALA A 87 -7.29 -7.34 -11.14
CA ALA A 87 -7.19 -5.94 -10.72
C ALA A 87 -7.09 -5.03 -11.96
N ASP A 88 -7.77 -3.89 -11.89
CA ASP A 88 -7.75 -2.88 -12.96
C ASP A 88 -6.39 -2.19 -13.07
N ALA A 89 -5.67 -2.11 -11.96
CA ALA A 89 -4.30 -1.61 -11.91
C ALA A 89 -3.48 -2.34 -10.83
N SER A 90 -2.16 -2.42 -11.02
CA SER A 90 -1.27 -2.89 -9.97
C SER A 90 0.00 -2.05 -9.87
N ALA A 91 0.55 -1.95 -8.66
CA ALA A 91 1.83 -1.34 -8.37
C ALA A 91 2.75 -2.35 -7.67
N ARG A 92 4.00 -2.42 -8.11
CA ARG A 92 5.01 -3.33 -7.55
C ARG A 92 6.31 -2.60 -7.22
N GLY A 93 6.82 -2.84 -6.02
CA GLY A 93 8.10 -2.33 -5.52
C GLY A 93 8.47 -3.03 -4.21
N THR A 94 9.53 -2.55 -3.57
CA THR A 94 9.81 -2.93 -2.18
C THR A 94 8.72 -2.42 -1.25
N ALA A 95 8.54 -3.05 -0.10
CA ALA A 95 7.63 -2.59 0.94
C ALA A 95 7.93 -1.14 1.34
N ASN A 96 9.23 -0.78 1.43
CA ASN A 96 9.65 0.59 1.70
C ASN A 96 9.26 1.57 0.58
N GLU A 97 9.44 1.20 -0.69
CA GLU A 97 9.01 2.06 -1.81
C GLU A 97 7.49 2.24 -1.85
N LEU A 98 6.71 1.18 -1.56
CA LEU A 98 5.25 1.28 -1.43
C LEU A 98 4.85 2.27 -0.34
N VAL A 99 5.45 2.16 0.85
CA VAL A 99 5.23 3.12 1.96
C VAL A 99 5.58 4.54 1.54
N LEU A 100 6.73 4.75 0.90
CA LEU A 100 7.13 6.08 0.42
C LEU A 100 6.14 6.63 -0.64
N GLY A 101 5.62 5.77 -1.50
CA GLY A 101 4.57 6.12 -2.47
C GLY A 101 3.28 6.56 -1.79
N PHE A 102 2.82 5.81 -0.78
CA PHE A 102 1.63 6.12 0.00
C PHE A 102 1.70 7.48 0.71
N TYR A 103 2.87 7.84 1.24
CA TYR A 103 3.10 9.15 1.86
C TYR A 103 3.41 10.27 0.85
N GLY A 104 3.30 10.01 -0.46
CA GLY A 104 3.62 10.98 -1.52
C GLY A 104 5.09 11.42 -1.54
N ARG A 105 5.99 10.64 -0.92
CA ARG A 105 7.43 10.93 -0.86
C ARG A 105 8.16 10.56 -2.13
N ILE A 106 7.64 9.58 -2.86
CA ILE A 106 8.00 9.27 -4.25
C ILE A 106 6.72 9.17 -5.09
N PRO A 107 6.76 9.49 -6.39
CA PRO A 107 5.60 9.30 -7.24
C PRO A 107 5.34 7.80 -7.47
N PHE A 108 4.07 7.38 -7.51
CA PHE A 108 3.70 5.99 -7.84
C PHE A 108 4.24 5.53 -9.19
N GLY A 109 4.42 6.45 -10.16
CA GLY A 109 5.06 6.17 -11.44
C GLY A 109 6.54 5.77 -11.36
N SER A 110 7.19 5.88 -10.19
CA SER A 110 8.52 5.30 -9.95
C SER A 110 8.48 3.80 -9.66
N LEU A 111 7.32 3.26 -9.29
CA LEU A 111 7.09 1.83 -9.10
C LEU A 111 6.82 1.15 -10.44
N LYS A 112 6.90 -0.18 -10.46
CA LYS A 112 6.42 -0.94 -11.63
C LYS A 112 4.89 -0.96 -11.61
N LEU A 113 4.27 -0.22 -12.52
CA LEU A 113 2.82 -0.20 -12.71
C LEU A 113 2.38 -1.15 -13.82
N ASP A 114 1.24 -1.80 -13.64
CA ASP A 114 0.54 -2.60 -14.67
C ASP A 114 -0.95 -2.22 -14.70
N GLY A 115 -1.65 -2.51 -15.80
CA GLY A 115 -3.04 -2.11 -16.01
C GLY A 115 -3.25 -0.59 -16.19
N ASN A 116 -4.35 -0.07 -15.67
CA ASN A 116 -4.78 1.32 -15.82
C ASN A 116 -4.12 2.24 -14.79
N GLY A 117 -2.91 2.71 -15.10
CA GLY A 117 -2.14 3.59 -14.22
C GLY A 117 -2.82 4.90 -13.81
N ARG A 118 -3.83 5.37 -14.56
CA ARG A 118 -4.62 6.58 -14.22
C ARG A 118 -5.33 6.45 -12.88
N ILE A 119 -5.66 5.24 -12.44
CA ILE A 119 -6.32 4.99 -11.16
C ILE A 119 -5.43 5.48 -10.00
N PHE A 120 -4.11 5.38 -10.12
CA PHE A 120 -3.18 5.91 -9.11
C PHE A 120 -3.22 7.45 -9.04
N ASP A 121 -3.32 8.13 -10.18
CA ASP A 121 -3.46 9.59 -10.20
C ASP A 121 -4.78 10.03 -9.55
N GLN A 122 -5.86 9.28 -9.80
CA GLN A 122 -7.16 9.51 -9.18
C GLN A 122 -7.13 9.26 -7.66
N LEU A 123 -6.46 8.20 -7.22
CA LEU A 123 -6.28 7.88 -5.79
C LEU A 123 -5.53 8.97 -5.06
N VAL A 124 -4.47 9.51 -5.65
CA VAL A 124 -3.70 10.63 -5.07
C VAL A 124 -4.51 11.92 -5.03
N ALA A 125 -5.37 12.15 -6.02
CA ALA A 125 -6.26 13.32 -6.06
C ALA A 125 -7.50 13.17 -5.16
N TRP A 126 -7.82 11.95 -4.74
CA TRP A 126 -8.96 11.66 -3.89
C TRP A 126 -8.62 11.97 -2.44
N ASP A 127 -9.23 13.03 -1.93
CA ASP A 127 -9.09 13.46 -0.54
C ASP A 127 -10.37 13.10 0.22
N PRO A 128 -10.36 12.03 1.04
CA PRO A 128 -11.53 11.62 1.82
C PRO A 128 -11.78 12.48 3.07
N GLU A 129 -10.89 13.43 3.39
CA GLU A 129 -11.01 14.28 4.59
C GLU A 129 -11.63 15.66 4.30
N GLN A 130 -11.91 15.99 3.03
CA GLN A 130 -12.49 17.27 2.60
C GLN A 130 -14.02 17.28 2.54
#